data_AF-A0A852VLL5-F1
#
_entry.id   AF-A0A852VLL5-F1
#
_cell.length_a   1.000
_cell.length_b   1.000
_cell.length_c   1.000
_cell.angle_alpha   90.00
_cell.angle_beta   90.00
_cell.angle_gamma   90.00
#
_symmetry.space_group_name_H-M   'P 1'
#
loop_
_entity.id
_entity.type
_entity.pdbx_description
1 polymer ?
#
loop_
_entity_poly.entity_id
_entity_poly.type
_entity_poly.pdbx_seq_one_letter_code
_entity_poly.pdbx_strand_id
1 'polypeptide(L)'
;MSRRAGTSLTIDCATCPVQDVGCAECMVSVLRPPVPLEDPSASDLPLDRREREVVSRLVASGLVGAENATRARAQREPWSSYDGVANVANRAG
;
A
#
# COMPACT_ATOMS: atom_id res chain seq x y z
N MET A 1 -34.78 -2.51 -7.13
CA MET A 1 -34.39 -3.35 -5.98
C MET A 1 -33.44 -2.56 -5.10
N SER A 2 -33.98 -1.89 -4.06
CA SER A 2 -33.20 -1.04 -3.15
C SER A 2 -32.50 -1.88 -2.09
N ARG A 3 -31.17 -1.82 -2.02
CA ARG A 3 -30.41 -2.35 -0.89
C ARG A 3 -30.59 -1.40 0.29
N ARG A 4 -31.09 -1.90 1.42
CA ARG A 4 -31.09 -1.16 2.69
C ARG A 4 -29.64 -1.09 3.19
N ALA A 5 -29.15 0.10 3.49
CA ALA A 5 -27.89 0.27 4.22
C ALA A 5 -28.16 -0.15 5.68
N GLY A 6 -27.62 -1.30 6.08
CA GLY A 6 -27.59 -1.71 7.48
C GLY A 6 -26.63 -0.81 8.26
N THR A 7 -27.00 -0.45 9.48
CA THR A 7 -26.13 0.20 10.47
C THR A 7 -24.77 -0.51 10.54
N SER A 8 -23.68 0.25 10.52
CA SER A 8 -22.33 -0.29 10.70
C SER A 8 -22.24 -1.06 12.02
N LEU A 9 -21.93 -2.36 11.96
CA LEU A 9 -21.66 -3.20 13.13
C LEU A 9 -20.26 -2.88 13.68
N THR A 10 -20.16 -1.81 14.45
CA THR A 10 -18.96 -1.51 15.23
C THR A 10 -18.88 -2.46 16.42
N ILE A 11 -17.83 -3.27 16.49
CA ILE A 11 -17.59 -4.21 17.60
C ILE A 11 -16.46 -3.65 18.48
N ASP A 12 -16.69 -3.60 19.79
CA ASP A 12 -15.70 -3.22 20.79
C ASP A 12 -14.72 -4.38 21.04
N CYS A 13 -13.42 -4.08 20.97
CA CYS A 13 -12.36 -5.06 21.18
C CYS A 13 -12.34 -5.63 22.60
N ALA A 14 -12.76 -4.84 23.61
CA ALA A 14 -12.79 -5.29 25.00
C ALA A 14 -13.92 -6.29 25.32
N THR A 15 -14.83 -6.50 24.37
CA THR A 15 -15.96 -7.45 24.49
C THR A 15 -15.98 -8.47 23.35
N CYS A 16 -14.89 -8.55 22.58
CA CYS A 16 -14.81 -9.40 21.40
C CYS A 16 -14.54 -10.86 21.81
N PRO A 17 -15.34 -11.85 21.38
CA PRO A 17 -15.20 -13.25 21.80
C PRO A 17 -13.82 -13.88 21.55
N VAL A 18 -13.02 -13.30 20.66
CA VAL A 18 -11.67 -13.78 20.29
C VAL A 18 -10.53 -12.91 20.83
N GLN A 19 -10.82 -11.99 21.75
CA GLN A 19 -9.85 -11.00 22.26
C GLN A 19 -8.56 -11.61 22.83
N ASP A 20 -8.62 -12.82 23.40
CA ASP A 20 -7.46 -13.52 23.97
C ASP A 20 -6.78 -14.51 23.01
N VAL A 21 -7.38 -14.75 21.84
CA VAL A 21 -6.89 -15.71 20.82
C VAL A 21 -6.23 -14.97 19.64
N GLY A 22 -6.61 -13.71 19.41
CA GLY A 22 -6.05 -12.85 18.36
C GLY A 22 -7.02 -12.65 17.20
N CYS A 23 -7.29 -11.39 16.86
CA CYS A 23 -8.29 -11.03 15.86
C CYS A 23 -7.89 -11.33 14.40
N ALA A 24 -6.66 -11.79 14.15
CA ALA A 24 -6.12 -12.00 12.81
C ALA A 24 -6.84 -13.12 12.03
N GLU A 25 -7.52 -14.02 12.73
CA GLU A 25 -8.27 -15.15 12.16
C GLU A 25 -9.79 -14.93 12.22
N CYS A 26 -10.25 -13.78 12.74
CA CYS A 26 -11.67 -13.45 12.80
C CYS A 26 -12.15 -12.98 11.42
N MET A 27 -13.32 -13.46 10.99
CA MET A 27 -13.96 -13.06 9.72
C MET A 27 -14.38 -11.57 9.68
N VAL A 28 -14.16 -10.83 10.78
CA VAL A 28 -14.41 -9.39 10.86
C VAL A 28 -13.12 -8.66 10.52
N SER A 29 -13.11 -7.96 9.39
CA SER A 29 -12.08 -7.00 9.02
C SER A 29 -11.85 -6.02 10.17
N VAL A 30 -10.68 -6.10 10.80
CA VAL A 30 -10.32 -5.16 11.87
C VAL A 30 -10.21 -3.76 11.24
N LEU A 31 -11.11 -2.84 11.59
CA LEU A 31 -10.96 -1.40 11.30
C LEU A 31 -9.90 -0.76 12.22
N ARG A 32 -8.90 -1.54 12.65
CA ARG A 32 -7.77 -0.99 13.40
C ARG A 32 -6.76 -0.50 12.36
N PRO A 33 -6.36 0.78 12.37
CA PRO A 33 -5.25 1.21 11.54
C PRO A 33 -4.07 0.29 11.86
N PRO A 34 -3.36 -0.23 10.85
CA PRO A 34 -2.18 -1.05 11.10
C PRO A 34 -1.26 -0.23 12.00
N VAL A 35 -0.95 -0.76 13.19
CA VAL A 35 0.12 -0.22 14.02
C VAL A 35 1.37 -0.39 13.16
N PRO A 36 2.08 0.68 12.76
CA PRO A 36 3.25 0.53 11.92
C PRO A 36 4.26 -0.31 12.70
N LEU A 37 4.49 -1.54 12.28
CA LEU A 37 5.60 -2.37 12.78
C LEU A 37 6.93 -1.94 12.15
N GLU A 38 6.94 -0.86 11.36
CA GLU A 38 8.11 -0.35 10.66
C GLU A 38 8.13 1.18 10.82
N ASP A 39 9.31 1.72 11.13
CA ASP A 39 9.57 3.15 11.23
C ASP A 39 9.02 3.87 9.98
N PRO A 40 8.09 4.83 10.11
CA PRO A 40 7.60 5.61 8.97
C PRO A 40 8.71 6.43 8.28
N SER A 41 9.91 6.50 8.87
CA SER A 41 11.12 7.05 8.24
C SER A 41 11.85 6.06 7.32
N ALA A 42 11.54 4.75 7.40
CA ALA A 42 12.02 3.72 6.48
C ALA A 42 11.16 3.70 5.18
N SER A 43 10.92 4.88 4.62
CA SER A 43 10.20 5.07 3.36
C SER A 43 10.93 4.45 2.17
N ASP A 44 12.23 4.18 2.31
CA ASP A 44 13.09 3.62 1.28
C ASP A 44 13.03 2.08 1.28
N LEU A 45 12.36 1.56 0.27
CA LEU A 45 12.25 0.14 -0.04
C LEU A 45 13.29 -0.26 -1.10
N PRO A 46 13.71 -1.54 -1.14
CA PRO A 46 14.46 -2.05 -2.27
C PRO A 46 13.60 -1.96 -3.54
N LEU A 47 14.23 -1.63 -4.67
CA LEU A 47 13.55 -1.68 -5.97
C LEU A 47 13.06 -3.10 -6.25
N ASP A 48 11.90 -3.25 -6.87
CA ASP A 48 11.42 -4.52 -7.37
C ASP A 48 12.09 -4.90 -8.72
N ARG A 49 11.70 -6.05 -9.29
CA ARG A 49 12.28 -6.52 -10.56
C ARG A 49 11.98 -5.58 -11.73
N ARG A 50 10.76 -5.06 -11.82
CA ARG A 50 10.32 -4.16 -12.90
C ARG A 50 11.01 -2.80 -12.76
N GLU A 51 11.07 -2.28 -11.54
CA GLU A 51 11.74 -1.00 -11.26
C GLU A 51 13.24 -1.05 -11.60
N ARG A 52 13.93 -2.14 -11.22
CA ARG A 52 15.34 -2.35 -11.60
C ARG A 52 15.55 -2.39 -13.11
N GLU A 53 14.62 -3.00 -13.85
CA GLU A 53 14.69 -3.05 -15.32
C GLU A 53 14.57 -1.65 -15.93
N VAL A 54 13.67 -0.82 -15.40
CA VAL A 54 13.53 0.58 -15.81
C VAL A 54 14.81 1.38 -15.51
N VAL A 55 15.35 1.28 -14.29
CA VAL A 55 16.61 1.94 -13.92
C VAL A 55 17.76 1.49 -14.82
N SER A 56 17.84 0.20 -15.15
CA SER A 56 18.86 -0.32 -16.06
C SER A 56 18.77 0.31 -17.46
N ARG A 57 17.55 0.52 -17.98
CA ARG A 57 17.35 1.21 -19.26
C ARG A 57 17.73 2.69 -19.19
N LEU A 58 17.42 3.36 -18.08
CA LEU A 58 17.80 4.76 -17.86
C LEU A 58 19.32 4.95 -17.76
N VAL A 59 20.03 3.98 -17.17
CA VAL A 59 21.50 3.96 -17.15
C VAL A 59 22.05 3.71 -18.56
N ALA A 60 21.50 2.71 -19.26
CA ALA A 60 21.93 2.38 -20.62
C ALA A 60 21.72 3.53 -21.62
N SER A 61 20.70 4.37 -21.42
CA SER A 61 20.46 5.57 -22.23
C SER A 61 21.27 6.80 -21.80
N GLY A 62 22.05 6.71 -20.73
CA GLY A 62 22.81 7.83 -20.18
C GLY A 62 21.96 8.89 -19.46
N LEU A 63 20.66 8.63 -19.26
CA LEU A 63 19.78 9.54 -18.52
C LEU A 63 20.05 9.52 -17.01
N VAL A 64 20.61 8.42 -16.50
CA VAL A 64 20.98 8.25 -15.09
C VAL A 64 22.39 7.68 -14.98
N GLY A 65 23.24 8.27 -14.13
CA GLY A 65 24.57 7.74 -13.83
C GLY A 65 24.53 6.50 -12.93
N ALA A 66 25.56 5.64 -13.02
CA ALA A 66 25.65 4.39 -12.25
C ALA A 66 25.62 4.60 -10.72
N GLU A 67 26.21 5.70 -10.23
CA GLU A 67 26.18 6.07 -8.81
C GLU A 67 24.74 6.35 -8.34
N ASN A 68 23.98 7.12 -9.13
CA ASN A 68 22.59 7.44 -8.81
C ASN A 68 21.70 6.19 -8.88
N ALA A 69 21.95 5.30 -9.85
CA ALA A 69 21.24 4.03 -9.94
C ALA A 69 21.49 3.12 -8.72
N THR A 70 22.72 3.08 -8.19
CA THR A 70 23.07 2.28 -7.01
C THR A 70 22.38 2.79 -5.74
N ARG A 71 22.18 4.10 -5.65
CA ARG A 71 21.48 4.75 -4.53
C ARG A 71 19.96 4.77 -4.68
N ALA A 72 19.42 4.39 -5.83
CA ALA A 72 17.99 4.41 -6.07
C ALA A 72 17.24 3.47 -5.11
N ARG A 73 16.15 3.96 -4.53
CA ARG A 73 15.25 3.24 -3.62
C ARG A 73 13.81 3.51 -4.06
N ALA A 74 12.93 2.55 -3.82
CA ALA A 74 11.50 2.73 -4.02
C ALA A 74 10.93 3.48 -2.81
N GLN A 75 9.95 4.35 -3.04
CA GLN A 75 9.27 5.06 -1.96
C GLN A 75 7.81 4.61 -1.88
N ARG A 76 7.31 4.45 -0.65
CA ARG A 76 5.87 4.23 -0.43
C ARG A 76 5.14 5.55 -0.62
N GLU A 77 4.38 5.65 -1.71
CA GLU A 77 3.48 6.79 -1.89
C GLU A 77 2.10 6.51 -1.27
N PRO A 78 1.46 7.52 -0.65
CA PRO A 78 0.08 7.41 -0.21
C PRO A 78 -0.85 7.03 -1.37
N TRP A 79 -1.83 6.17 -1.11
CA TRP A 79 -2.74 5.69 -2.15
C TRP A 79 -3.52 6.82 -2.86
N SER A 80 -3.78 7.93 -2.16
CA SER A 80 -4.40 9.14 -2.71
C SER A 80 -3.61 9.78 -3.85
N SER A 81 -2.31 9.52 -3.95
CA SER A 81 -1.47 10.01 -5.05
C SER A 81 -1.81 9.36 -6.39
N TYR A 82 -2.49 8.21 -6.39
CA TYR A 82 -2.86 7.46 -7.60
C TYR A 82 -4.29 7.70 -8.09
N ASP A 83 -5.09 8.52 -7.40
CA ASP A 83 -6.49 8.79 -7.81
C ASP A 83 -6.56 9.40 -9.23
N GLY A 84 -5.56 10.19 -9.62
CA GLY A 84 -5.48 10.75 -10.98
C GLY A 84 -5.22 9.70 -12.07
N VAL A 85 -4.36 8.70 -11.81
CA VAL A 85 -3.98 7.68 -12.79
C VAL A 85 -5.05 6.58 -12.91
N ALA A 86 -5.71 6.20 -11.81
CA ALA A 86 -6.81 5.25 -11.83
C ALA A 86 -8.04 5.78 -12.62
N ASN A 87 -8.33 7.07 -12.50
CA ASN A 87 -9.44 7.71 -13.21
C ASN A 87 -9.21 7.79 -14.74
N VAL A 88 -7.96 7.92 -15.19
CA VAL A 88 -7.63 7.91 -16.63
C VAL A 88 -7.78 6.50 -17.21
N ALA A 89 -7.33 5.46 -16.49
CA ALA A 89 -7.48 4.07 -16.92
C ALA A 89 -8.96 3.64 -17.05
N ASN A 90 -9.82 4.10 -16.14
CA ASN A 90 -11.26 3.80 -16.16
C ASN A 90 -12.06 4.54 -17.25
N ARG A 91 -11.50 5.59 -17.87
CA ARG A 91 -12.18 6.37 -18.91
C ARG A 91 -11.84 5.91 -20.34
N ALA A 92 -10.85 5.03 -20.47
CA ALA A 92 -10.41 4.48 -21.74
C ALA A 92 -11.00 3.08 -22.05
N GLY A 93 -11.95 2.62 -21.24
CA GLY A 93 -12.68 1.35 -21.40
C GLY A 93 -14.11 1.56 -21.90
#